data_AF-A0A420M7W1-F1
#
_entry.id   AF-A0A420M7W1-F1
#
_cell.length_a   1.000
_cell.length_b   1.000
_cell.length_c   1.000
_cell.angle_alpha   90.00
_cell.angle_beta   90.00
_cell.angle_gamma   90.00
#
_symmetry.space_group_name_H-M   'P 1'
#
loop_
_entity.id
_entity.type
_entity.pdbx_description
1 polymer ?
#
loop_
_entity_poly.entity_id
_entity_poly.type
_entity_poly.pdbx_seq_one_letter_code
_entity_poly.pdbx_strand_id
1 'polypeptide(L)'
;GESLAVTLGQVVREWKIEDRVGTVISDNASSNDSCLVNFYGDLDAEMSLTDVRARRMCCYGHILNLVARAFLYGEDFESFEAESQVFDLLGRREDDLRHWRKKGPVGKLHNVVKFIRSSPQRCELFKRISRENNEAQEYLLASESTAELEVVMNNDTRWNSTYLMISRALVKQGDIRAFLVHPEVEEWLPEADMLKGDDWRLLAEIKHILEPFYLQTMRTQGWGSEGGNGRLWR
;
A
#
# COMPACT_ATOMS: atom_id res chain seq x y z
N GLY A 1 19.29 15.25 -11.19
CA GLY A 1 18.59 15.78 -12.37
C GLY A 1 19.39 15.54 -13.62
N GLU A 2 20.55 16.19 -13.75
CA GLU A 2 21.38 16.18 -14.97
C GLU A 2 21.73 14.79 -15.51
N SER A 3 22.16 13.86 -14.66
CA SER A 3 22.46 12.49 -15.10
C SER A 3 21.24 11.80 -15.73
N LEU A 4 20.05 11.98 -15.16
CA LEU A 4 18.80 11.45 -15.74
C LEU A 4 18.47 12.13 -17.08
N ALA A 5 18.74 13.43 -17.22
CA ALA A 5 18.53 14.16 -18.46
C ALA A 5 19.41 13.62 -19.59
N VAL A 6 20.70 13.36 -19.30
CA VAL A 6 21.64 12.76 -20.26
C VAL A 6 21.14 11.38 -20.72
N THR A 7 20.70 10.53 -19.78
CA THR A 7 20.15 9.21 -20.12
C THR A 7 18.88 9.32 -20.95
N LEU A 8 17.93 10.19 -20.59
CA LEU A 8 16.71 10.42 -21.38
C LEU A 8 17.05 10.93 -22.78
N GLY A 9 17.97 11.88 -22.91
CA GLY A 9 18.42 12.41 -24.19
C GLY A 9 19.14 11.38 -25.05
N GLN A 10 19.86 10.42 -24.46
CA GLN A 10 20.43 9.29 -25.20
C GLN A 10 19.33 8.40 -25.77
N VAL A 11 18.33 8.02 -24.96
CA VAL A 11 17.20 7.19 -25.40
C VAL A 11 16.42 7.89 -26.51
N VAL A 12 16.07 9.16 -26.35
CA VAL A 12 15.30 9.91 -27.36
C VAL A 12 16.04 10.00 -28.70
N ARG A 13 17.36 10.20 -28.68
CA ARG A 13 18.22 10.20 -29.88
C ARG A 13 18.35 8.82 -30.52
N GLU A 14 18.53 7.78 -29.71
CA GLU A 14 18.59 6.40 -30.20
C GLU A 14 17.31 6.03 -30.97
N TRP A 15 16.16 6.45 -30.45
CA TRP A 15 14.85 6.19 -31.04
C TRP A 15 14.44 7.21 -32.11
N LYS A 16 15.23 8.27 -32.33
CA LYS A 16 14.99 9.34 -33.31
C LYS A 16 13.62 10.02 -33.14
N ILE A 17 13.31 10.39 -31.89
CA ILE A 17 12.04 11.02 -31.51
C ILE A 17 12.23 12.38 -30.84
N GLU A 18 13.37 13.03 -31.04
CA GLU A 18 13.73 14.34 -30.48
C GLU A 18 12.66 15.40 -30.75
N ASP A 19 12.12 15.42 -31.98
CA ASP A 19 11.08 16.34 -32.45
C ASP A 19 9.66 15.95 -32.01
N ARG A 20 9.49 14.83 -31.29
CA ARG A 20 8.19 14.26 -30.90
C ARG A 20 7.95 14.24 -29.39
N VAL A 21 8.89 14.74 -28.59
CA VAL A 21 8.75 14.77 -27.13
C VAL A 21 7.85 15.94 -26.72
N GLY A 22 6.58 15.63 -26.49
CA GLY A 22 5.59 16.61 -26.02
C GLY A 22 5.72 16.89 -24.52
N THR A 23 5.41 15.90 -23.69
CA THR A 23 5.22 16.06 -22.24
C THR A 23 5.86 14.91 -21.49
N VAL A 24 6.48 15.19 -20.34
CA VAL A 24 7.05 14.17 -19.45
C VAL A 24 6.20 14.02 -18.19
N ILE A 25 5.82 12.78 -17.87
CA ILE A 25 5.14 12.42 -16.62
C ILE A 25 6.17 11.89 -15.63
N SER A 26 6.26 12.48 -14.45
CA SER A 26 7.19 12.05 -13.38
C SER A 26 6.58 12.24 -11.99
N ASP A 27 7.18 11.65 -10.96
CA ASP A 27 6.78 11.90 -9.58
C ASP A 27 7.20 13.30 -9.09
N ASN A 28 6.86 13.64 -7.84
CA ASN A 28 7.10 14.98 -7.28
C ASN A 28 8.51 15.17 -6.71
N ALA A 29 9.47 14.34 -7.09
CA ALA A 29 10.86 14.56 -6.69
C ALA A 29 11.41 15.85 -7.32
N SER A 30 12.01 16.73 -6.50
CA SER A 30 12.60 18.00 -6.97
C SER A 30 13.74 17.79 -7.99
N SER A 31 14.39 16.63 -7.95
CA SER A 31 15.40 16.23 -8.93
C SER A 31 14.86 16.13 -10.37
N ASN A 32 13.54 15.93 -10.53
CA ASN A 32 12.87 15.90 -11.83
C ASN A 32 12.75 17.30 -12.43
N ASP A 33 12.66 18.36 -11.62
CA ASP A 33 12.61 19.73 -12.14
C ASP A 33 13.93 20.05 -12.86
N SER A 34 15.07 19.79 -12.21
CA SER A 34 16.39 19.96 -12.84
C SER A 34 16.60 18.99 -14.00
N CYS A 35 16.04 17.78 -13.94
CA CYS A 35 16.10 16.82 -15.06
C CYS A 35 15.44 17.40 -16.31
N LEU A 36 14.20 17.88 -16.20
CA LEU A 36 13.44 18.37 -17.34
C LEU A 36 13.99 19.68 -17.92
N VAL A 37 14.53 20.56 -17.08
CA VAL A 37 15.20 21.78 -17.57
C VAL A 37 16.38 21.45 -18.48
N ASN A 38 17.26 20.52 -18.06
CA ASN A 38 18.40 20.11 -18.88
C ASN A 38 17.94 19.32 -20.11
N PHE A 39 17.02 18.37 -19.92
CA PHE A 39 16.55 17.50 -21.00
C PHE A 39 15.86 18.27 -22.13
N TYR A 40 14.94 19.18 -21.82
CA TYR A 40 14.29 19.99 -22.85
C TYR A 40 15.22 21.05 -23.43
N GLY A 41 16.15 21.62 -22.64
CA GLY A 41 17.17 22.53 -23.16
C GLY A 41 18.11 21.88 -24.17
N ASP A 42 18.42 20.59 -24.00
CA ASP A 42 19.20 19.80 -24.95
C ASP A 42 18.42 19.49 -26.25
N LEU A 43 17.08 19.38 -26.17
CA LEU A 43 16.21 19.14 -27.33
C LEU A 43 15.91 20.42 -28.11
N ASP A 44 15.71 21.52 -27.39
CA ASP A 44 15.34 22.83 -27.93
C ASP A 44 15.92 23.95 -27.05
N ALA A 45 17.00 24.55 -27.52
CA ALA A 45 17.70 25.63 -26.81
C ALA A 45 16.88 26.93 -26.72
N GLU A 46 15.80 27.08 -27.50
CA GLU A 46 14.90 28.23 -27.43
C GLU A 46 13.79 28.05 -26.38
N MET A 47 13.65 26.84 -25.82
CA MET A 47 12.59 26.53 -24.87
C MET A 47 12.78 27.27 -23.54
N SER A 48 11.79 28.07 -23.14
CA SER A 48 11.84 28.80 -21.87
C SER A 48 11.56 27.90 -20.67
N LEU A 49 11.93 28.35 -19.46
CA LEU A 49 11.56 27.65 -18.22
C LEU A 49 10.04 27.51 -18.05
N THR A 50 9.26 28.45 -18.58
CA THR A 50 7.79 28.40 -18.57
C THR A 50 7.29 27.28 -19.47
N ASP A 51 7.90 27.11 -20.64
CA ASP A 51 7.58 26.05 -21.59
C ASP A 51 7.89 24.66 -21.04
N VAL A 52 9.04 24.51 -20.37
CA VAL A 52 9.42 23.27 -19.68
C VAL A 52 8.41 22.92 -18.58
N ARG A 53 8.01 23.92 -17.78
CA ARG A 53 7.00 23.71 -16.73
C ARG A 53 5.64 23.31 -17.30
N ALA A 54 5.22 23.91 -18.41
CA ALA A 54 3.97 23.54 -19.09
C ALA A 54 3.98 22.12 -19.66
N ARG A 55 5.17 21.57 -19.94
CA ARG A 55 5.39 20.20 -20.44
C ARG A 55 5.69 19.17 -19.34
N ARG A 56 5.63 19.57 -18.06
CA ARG A 56 5.75 18.65 -16.92
C ARG A 56 4.37 18.26 -16.41
N MET A 57 4.08 16.97 -16.42
CA MET A 57 2.90 16.39 -15.76
C MET A 57 3.33 15.61 -14.51
N CYS A 58 2.56 15.74 -13.43
CA CYS A 58 2.74 14.91 -12.24
C CYS A 58 2.13 13.52 -12.48
N CYS A 59 2.79 12.50 -11.93
CA CYS A 59 2.28 11.14 -11.95
C CYS A 59 0.99 11.04 -11.11
N TYR A 60 -0.14 10.80 -11.77
CA TYR A 60 -1.44 10.67 -11.11
C TYR A 60 -1.44 9.58 -10.02
N GLY A 61 -0.82 8.43 -10.30
CA GLY A 61 -0.67 7.35 -9.31
C GLY A 61 0.15 7.77 -8.08
N HIS A 62 1.16 8.63 -8.26
CA HIS A 62 1.93 9.19 -7.15
C HIS A 62 1.08 10.15 -6.31
N ILE A 63 0.23 10.98 -6.92
CA ILE A 63 -0.70 11.86 -6.19
C ILE A 63 -1.70 11.03 -5.36
N LEU A 64 -2.29 9.99 -5.95
CA LEU A 64 -3.18 9.08 -5.20
C LEU A 64 -2.47 8.44 -4.01
N ASN A 65 -1.21 8.05 -4.18
CA ASN A 65 -0.38 7.51 -3.10
C ASN A 65 -0.15 8.51 -1.97
N LEU A 66 0.12 9.78 -2.29
CA LEU A 66 0.28 10.84 -1.28
C LEU A 66 -1.01 11.06 -0.49
N VAL A 67 -2.15 11.19 -1.18
CA VAL A 67 -3.45 11.42 -0.52
C VAL A 67 -3.82 10.25 0.40
N ALA A 68 -3.67 9.01 -0.08
CA ALA A 68 -4.00 7.83 0.72
C ALA A 68 -3.07 7.64 1.93
N ARG A 69 -1.75 7.91 1.78
CA ARG A 69 -0.81 7.89 2.91
C ARG A 69 -1.16 8.96 3.95
N ALA A 70 -1.43 10.19 3.51
CA ALA A 70 -1.82 11.28 4.42
C ALA A 70 -3.10 10.94 5.18
N PHE A 71 -4.10 10.35 4.51
CA PHE A 71 -5.33 9.90 5.15
C PHE A 71 -5.08 8.79 6.19
N LEU A 72 -4.31 7.75 5.84
CA LEU A 72 -4.06 6.61 6.73
C LEU A 72 -3.17 6.94 7.93
N TYR A 73 -2.19 7.82 7.72
CA TYR A 73 -1.06 7.93 8.64
C TYR A 73 -0.72 9.34 9.07
N GLY A 74 -1.29 10.38 8.44
CA GLY A 74 -0.89 11.77 8.65
C GLY A 74 0.41 12.14 7.95
N GLU A 75 0.94 13.32 8.30
CA GLU A 75 2.11 13.91 7.64
C GLU A 75 3.44 13.21 8.04
N ASP A 76 3.57 12.78 9.29
CA ASP A 76 4.82 12.24 9.86
C ASP A 76 4.99 10.71 9.67
N PHE A 77 4.41 10.12 8.62
CA PHE A 77 4.44 8.66 8.47
C PHE A 77 5.85 8.09 8.26
N GLU A 78 6.73 8.81 7.57
CA GLU A 78 8.10 8.35 7.30
C GLU A 78 8.92 8.25 8.59
N SER A 79 8.80 9.26 9.46
CA SER A 79 9.39 9.22 10.81
C SER A 79 8.78 8.10 11.65
N PHE A 80 7.46 7.94 11.59
CA PHE A 80 6.76 6.86 12.27
C PHE A 80 7.26 5.47 11.85
N GLU A 81 7.43 5.23 10.55
CA GLU A 81 7.93 3.97 10.00
C GLU A 81 9.37 3.70 10.44
N ALA A 82 10.25 4.71 10.34
CA ALA A 82 11.63 4.60 10.78
C ALA A 82 11.75 4.24 12.27
N GLU A 83 10.92 4.84 13.13
CA GLU A 83 10.85 4.51 14.56
C GLU A 83 10.40 3.06 14.80
N SER A 84 9.39 2.57 14.07
CA SER A 84 8.94 1.18 14.15
C SER A 84 10.04 0.19 13.77
N GLN A 85 10.76 0.45 12.66
CA GLN A 85 11.89 -0.37 12.23
C GLN A 85 12.99 -0.41 13.30
N VAL A 86 13.27 0.72 13.95
CA VAL A 86 14.24 0.77 15.06
C VAL A 86 13.76 -0.06 16.26
N PHE A 87 12.48 0.01 16.64
CA PHE A 87 11.95 -0.81 17.72
C PHE A 87 12.05 -2.31 17.41
N ASP A 88 11.75 -2.71 16.17
CA ASP A 88 11.85 -4.10 15.72
C ASP A 88 13.30 -4.61 15.75
N LEU A 89 14.25 -3.82 15.22
CA LEU A 89 15.68 -4.14 15.23
C LEU A 89 16.26 -4.29 16.65
N LEU A 90 15.78 -3.46 17.59
CA LEU A 90 16.21 -3.51 18.99
C LEU A 90 15.45 -4.56 19.81
N GLY A 91 14.53 -5.32 19.21
CA GLY A 91 13.69 -6.30 19.91
C GLY A 91 12.71 -5.68 20.92
N ARG A 92 12.41 -4.39 20.80
CA ARG A 92 11.53 -3.63 21.70
C ARG A 92 10.07 -3.82 21.33
N ARG A 93 9.60 -5.08 21.40
CA ARG A 93 8.27 -5.49 20.93
C ARG A 93 7.14 -4.66 21.52
N GLU A 94 7.12 -4.41 22.83
CA GLU A 94 6.02 -3.65 23.46
C GLU A 94 6.00 -2.17 23.03
N ASP A 95 7.17 -1.59 22.77
CA ASP A 95 7.25 -0.22 22.26
C ASP A 95 6.73 -0.13 20.82
N ASP A 96 7.08 -1.12 19.98
CA ASP A 96 6.55 -1.22 18.62
C ASP A 96 5.02 -1.38 18.62
N LEU A 97 4.48 -2.26 19.47
CA LEU A 97 3.03 -2.43 19.61
C LEU A 97 2.36 -1.13 20.05
N ARG A 98 2.89 -0.44 21.07
CA ARG A 98 2.40 0.88 21.52
C ARG A 98 2.45 1.92 20.41
N HIS A 99 3.50 1.91 19.62
CA HIS A 99 3.69 2.83 18.51
C HIS A 99 2.61 2.65 17.46
N TRP A 100 2.37 1.41 17.01
CA TRP A 100 1.29 1.08 16.09
C TRP A 100 -0.10 1.39 16.64
N ARG A 101 -0.36 1.18 17.93
CA ARG A 101 -1.65 1.56 18.55
C ARG A 101 -2.01 3.04 18.38
N LYS A 102 -1.03 3.95 18.23
CA LYS A 102 -1.28 5.38 17.97
C LYS A 102 -1.99 5.63 16.62
N LYS A 103 -1.92 4.69 15.67
CA LYS A 103 -2.64 4.75 14.39
C LYS A 103 -4.07 4.18 14.48
N GLY A 104 -4.59 3.99 15.69
CA GLY A 104 -5.97 3.57 15.92
C GLY A 104 -6.23 2.12 15.45
N PRO A 105 -7.44 1.83 14.92
CA PRO A 105 -7.82 0.47 14.51
C PRO A 105 -6.92 -0.13 13.43
N VAL A 106 -6.40 0.67 12.51
CA VAL A 106 -5.46 0.20 11.47
C VAL A 106 -4.18 -0.32 12.09
N GLY A 107 -3.65 0.38 13.09
CA GLY A 107 -2.43 -0.04 13.79
C GLY A 107 -2.64 -1.25 14.72
N LYS A 108 -3.79 -1.35 15.39
CA LYS A 108 -4.17 -2.58 16.10
C LYS A 108 -4.26 -3.77 15.15
N LEU A 109 -4.88 -3.59 13.98
CA LEU A 109 -4.96 -4.63 12.97
C LEU A 109 -3.58 -5.04 12.45
N HIS A 110 -2.68 -4.07 12.22
CA HIS A 110 -1.27 -4.36 11.89
C HIS A 110 -0.64 -5.26 12.94
N ASN A 111 -0.78 -4.94 14.22
CA ASN A 111 -0.24 -5.74 15.33
C ASN A 111 -0.78 -7.18 15.33
N VAL A 112 -2.10 -7.34 15.14
CA VAL A 112 -2.77 -8.65 15.08
C VAL A 112 -2.25 -9.47 13.88
N VAL A 113 -2.16 -8.87 12.70
CA VAL A 113 -1.67 -9.57 11.50
C VAL A 113 -0.19 -9.93 11.62
N LYS A 114 0.65 -9.00 12.10
CA LYS A 114 2.07 -9.25 12.40
C LYS A 114 2.21 -10.39 13.41
N PHE A 115 1.35 -10.44 14.42
CA PHE A 115 1.33 -11.52 15.40
C PHE A 115 0.99 -12.87 14.77
N ILE A 116 -0.11 -12.97 14.02
CA ILE A 116 -0.50 -14.22 13.34
C ILE A 116 0.63 -14.74 12.44
N ARG A 117 1.24 -13.84 11.66
CA ARG A 117 2.23 -14.19 10.63
C ARG A 117 3.65 -14.43 11.13
N SER A 118 3.97 -14.02 12.36
CA SER A 118 5.35 -14.08 12.88
C SER A 118 5.78 -15.45 13.38
N SER A 119 4.93 -16.49 13.34
CA SER A 119 5.39 -17.88 13.54
C SER A 119 4.60 -18.86 12.67
N PRO A 120 5.27 -19.89 12.10
CA PRO A 120 4.59 -20.94 11.35
C PRO A 120 3.48 -21.64 12.14
N GLN A 121 3.71 -21.87 13.44
CA GLN A 121 2.72 -22.49 14.33
C GLN A 121 1.43 -21.66 14.39
N ARG A 122 1.54 -20.33 14.52
CA ARG A 122 0.37 -19.42 14.54
C ARG A 122 -0.33 -19.34 13.18
N CYS A 123 0.43 -19.35 12.08
CA CYS A 123 -0.15 -19.43 10.74
C CYS A 123 -0.99 -20.70 10.57
N GLU A 124 -0.46 -21.86 10.98
CA GLU A 124 -1.15 -23.14 10.87
C GLU A 124 -2.35 -23.23 11.82
N LEU A 125 -2.25 -22.68 13.04
CA LEU A 125 -3.39 -22.57 13.95
C LEU A 125 -4.50 -21.70 13.35
N PHE A 126 -4.16 -20.54 12.79
CA PHE A 126 -5.12 -19.67 12.12
C PHE A 126 -5.82 -20.37 10.94
N LYS A 127 -5.07 -21.12 10.12
CA LYS A 127 -5.65 -21.93 9.03
C LYS A 127 -6.61 -22.99 9.53
N ARG A 128 -6.27 -23.69 10.62
CA ARG A 128 -7.15 -24.69 11.24
C ARG A 128 -8.46 -24.08 11.69
N ILE A 129 -8.40 -22.99 12.45
CA ILE A 129 -9.59 -22.24 12.92
C ILE A 129 -10.43 -21.76 11.73
N SER A 130 -9.79 -21.24 10.68
CA SER A 130 -10.44 -20.79 9.44
C SER A 130 -11.19 -21.93 8.73
N ARG A 131 -10.65 -23.15 8.70
CA ARG A 131 -11.32 -24.34 8.14
C ARG A 131 -12.51 -24.75 8.99
N GLU A 132 -12.34 -24.86 10.30
CA GLU A 132 -13.41 -25.22 11.24
C GLU A 132 -14.59 -24.24 11.18
N ASN A 133 -14.31 -22.93 11.14
CA ASN A 133 -15.35 -21.91 10.98
C ASN A 133 -16.08 -22.00 9.64
N ASN A 134 -15.35 -22.29 8.56
CA ASN A 134 -15.94 -22.44 7.23
C ASN A 134 -16.84 -23.68 7.14
N GLU A 135 -16.42 -24.81 7.73
CA GLU A 135 -17.24 -26.03 7.85
C GLU A 135 -18.50 -25.77 8.70
N ALA A 136 -18.39 -25.04 9.81
CA ALA A 136 -19.54 -24.64 10.60
C ALA A 136 -20.55 -23.76 9.83
N GLN A 137 -20.08 -23.08 8.77
CA GLN A 137 -20.86 -22.23 7.88
C GLN A 137 -21.27 -22.93 6.56
N GLU A 138 -20.98 -24.22 6.40
CA GLU A 138 -21.21 -24.99 5.16
C GLU A 138 -22.68 -25.02 4.70
N TYR A 139 -23.63 -24.80 5.62
CA TYR A 139 -25.05 -24.65 5.28
C TYR A 139 -25.33 -23.45 4.36
N LEU A 140 -24.41 -22.49 4.24
CA LEU A 140 -24.43 -21.38 3.28
C LEU A 140 -23.89 -21.85 1.91
N LEU A 141 -24.62 -22.74 1.23
CA LEU A 141 -24.27 -23.35 -0.06
C LEU A 141 -23.86 -22.38 -1.20
N ALA A 142 -24.10 -21.07 -1.04
CA ALA A 142 -23.83 -20.04 -2.05
C ALA A 142 -22.67 -19.10 -1.72
N SER A 143 -22.05 -19.20 -0.54
CA SER A 143 -20.87 -18.37 -0.21
C SER A 143 -19.59 -19.03 -0.69
N GLU A 144 -18.71 -18.27 -1.35
CA GLU A 144 -17.35 -18.72 -1.66
C GLU A 144 -16.61 -19.04 -0.35
N SER A 145 -15.96 -20.21 -0.31
CA SER A 145 -15.17 -20.60 0.85
C SER A 145 -14.00 -19.63 1.04
N THR A 146 -13.82 -19.17 2.28
CA THR A 146 -12.69 -18.31 2.65
C THR A 146 -11.63 -19.08 3.44
N ALA A 147 -11.78 -20.40 3.60
CA ALA A 147 -10.98 -21.25 4.48
C ALA A 147 -9.47 -21.15 4.19
N GLU A 148 -9.11 -21.16 2.90
CA GLU A 148 -7.71 -21.13 2.43
C GLU A 148 -7.13 -19.71 2.34
N LEU A 149 -7.92 -18.66 2.61
CA LEU A 149 -7.43 -17.29 2.59
C LEU A 149 -6.58 -17.00 3.83
N GLU A 150 -5.33 -16.56 3.64
CA GLU A 150 -4.49 -16.07 4.72
C GLU A 150 -4.76 -14.59 5.06
N VAL A 151 -4.37 -14.14 6.25
CA VAL A 151 -4.28 -12.69 6.53
C VAL A 151 -3.16 -12.05 5.71
N VAL A 152 -3.37 -10.82 5.26
CA VAL A 152 -2.44 -10.07 4.40
C VAL A 152 -1.71 -9.04 5.24
N MET A 153 -0.37 -9.10 5.28
CA MET A 153 0.45 -8.08 5.93
C MET A 153 0.57 -6.85 5.02
N ASN A 154 0.41 -5.66 5.58
CA ASN A 154 0.76 -4.45 4.84
C ASN A 154 2.29 -4.35 4.68
N ASN A 155 2.72 -3.81 3.55
CA ASN A 155 4.08 -3.39 3.26
C ASN A 155 4.16 -1.88 3.47
N ASP A 156 5.13 -1.46 4.28
CA ASP A 156 5.28 -0.08 4.75
C ASP A 156 5.41 0.95 3.62
N THR A 157 5.96 0.54 2.47
CA THR A 157 6.21 1.43 1.33
C THR A 157 4.96 1.80 0.51
N ARG A 158 3.84 1.07 0.64
CA ARG A 158 2.67 1.26 -0.25
C ARG A 158 1.34 1.11 0.47
N TRP A 159 0.56 2.18 0.48
CA TRP A 159 -0.79 2.24 1.08
C TRP A 159 -1.75 1.16 0.53
N ASN A 160 -1.59 0.74 -0.72
CA ASN A 160 -2.38 -0.34 -1.34
C ASN A 160 -2.39 -1.62 -0.49
N SER A 161 -1.25 -1.94 0.12
CA SER A 161 -1.11 -3.14 0.95
C SER A 161 -1.93 -3.03 2.25
N THR A 162 -2.07 -1.84 2.82
CA THR A 162 -2.93 -1.57 3.97
C THR A 162 -4.40 -1.70 3.60
N TYR A 163 -4.81 -1.19 2.44
CA TYR A 163 -6.16 -1.42 1.92
C TYR A 163 -6.46 -2.93 1.77
N LEU A 164 -5.51 -3.70 1.23
CA LEU A 164 -5.64 -5.16 1.07
C LEU A 164 -5.68 -5.88 2.43
N MET A 165 -4.85 -5.46 3.40
CA MET A 165 -4.87 -5.97 4.77
C MET A 165 -6.25 -5.77 5.40
N ILE A 166 -6.79 -4.55 5.35
CA ILE A 166 -8.11 -4.23 5.91
C ILE A 166 -9.20 -5.04 5.20
N SER A 167 -9.17 -5.07 3.86
CA SER A 167 -10.16 -5.81 3.07
C SER A 167 -10.16 -7.29 3.40
N ARG A 168 -8.98 -7.91 3.52
CA ARG A 168 -8.86 -9.32 3.91
C ARG A 168 -9.29 -9.54 5.36
N ALA A 169 -8.94 -8.64 6.27
CA ALA A 169 -9.30 -8.77 7.68
C ALA A 169 -10.81 -8.71 7.90
N LEU A 170 -11.53 -7.87 7.15
CA LEU A 170 -13.00 -7.81 7.20
C LEU A 170 -13.65 -9.11 6.71
N VAL A 171 -13.11 -9.72 5.65
CA VAL A 171 -13.55 -11.05 5.18
C VAL A 171 -13.31 -12.12 6.24
N LYS A 172 -12.15 -12.07 6.92
CA LYS A 172 -11.75 -13.03 7.95
C LYS A 172 -12.03 -12.57 9.38
N GLN A 173 -12.99 -11.67 9.56
CA GLN A 173 -13.27 -11.08 10.87
C GLN A 173 -13.67 -12.14 11.90
N GLY A 174 -14.48 -13.13 11.50
CA GLY A 174 -14.85 -14.26 12.35
C GLY A 174 -13.63 -15.08 12.79
N ASP A 175 -12.77 -15.42 11.83
CA ASP A 175 -11.57 -16.22 12.06
C ASP A 175 -10.55 -15.50 12.95
N ILE A 176 -10.34 -14.20 12.72
CA ILE A 176 -9.46 -13.37 13.55
C ILE A 176 -9.99 -13.32 14.99
N ARG A 177 -11.30 -13.12 15.18
CA ARG A 177 -11.89 -13.12 16.53
C ARG A 177 -11.74 -14.48 17.22
N ALA A 178 -12.02 -15.57 16.52
CA ALA A 178 -11.88 -16.93 17.05
C ALA A 178 -10.41 -17.24 17.41
N PHE A 179 -9.46 -16.84 16.56
CA PHE A 179 -8.03 -17.00 16.81
C PHE A 179 -7.57 -16.24 18.06
N LEU A 180 -8.02 -15.00 18.25
CA LEU A 180 -7.58 -14.16 19.37
C LEU A 180 -8.09 -14.64 20.73
N VAL A 181 -9.21 -15.37 20.78
CA VAL A 181 -9.75 -15.98 22.00
C VAL A 181 -9.36 -17.45 22.17
N HIS A 182 -8.50 -17.98 21.28
CA HIS A 182 -8.06 -19.37 21.37
C HIS A 182 -7.14 -19.54 22.59
N PRO A 183 -7.27 -20.62 23.39
CA PRO A 183 -6.50 -20.79 24.63
C PRO A 183 -4.98 -20.74 24.44
N GLU A 184 -4.48 -21.20 23.28
CA GLU A 184 -3.04 -21.14 22.96
C GLU A 184 -2.52 -19.71 22.66
N VAL A 185 -3.42 -18.74 22.48
CA VAL A 185 -3.13 -17.38 22.00
C VAL A 185 -3.51 -16.29 23.02
N GLU A 186 -4.53 -16.54 23.85
CA GLU A 186 -5.17 -15.56 24.74
C GLU A 186 -4.18 -14.74 25.59
N GLU A 187 -3.04 -15.31 25.99
CA GLU A 187 -2.04 -14.65 26.83
C GLU A 187 -0.96 -13.85 26.06
N TRP A 188 -0.91 -13.94 24.72
CA TRP A 188 0.26 -13.50 23.95
C TRP A 188 0.14 -12.11 23.31
N LEU A 189 -1.08 -11.62 23.11
CA LEU A 189 -1.36 -10.30 22.56
C LEU A 189 -1.93 -9.43 23.67
N PRO A 190 -1.39 -8.21 23.91
CA PRO A 190 -1.95 -7.31 24.89
C PRO A 190 -3.44 -7.03 24.61
N GLU A 191 -4.27 -6.98 25.67
CA GLU A 191 -5.70 -6.66 25.54
C GLU A 191 -5.94 -5.33 24.80
N ALA A 192 -4.98 -4.39 24.89
CA ALA A 192 -5.00 -3.11 24.19
C ALA A 192 -4.98 -3.23 22.65
N ASP A 193 -4.52 -4.34 22.10
CA ASP A 193 -4.50 -4.62 20.66
C ASP A 193 -5.76 -5.36 20.17
N MET A 194 -6.64 -5.76 21.08
CA MET A 194 -7.87 -6.45 20.73
C MET A 194 -8.82 -5.51 19.97
N LEU A 195 -9.22 -5.93 18.75
CA LEU A 195 -10.15 -5.20 17.89
C LEU A 195 -11.59 -5.38 18.39
N LYS A 196 -12.15 -4.32 18.98
CA LYS A 196 -13.53 -4.24 19.48
C LYS A 196 -14.52 -3.95 18.36
N GLY A 197 -15.81 -4.06 18.64
CA GLY A 197 -16.88 -3.83 17.66
C GLY A 197 -16.76 -2.51 16.89
N ASP A 198 -16.44 -1.41 17.59
CA ASP A 198 -16.25 -0.11 16.95
C ASP A 198 -14.96 0.00 16.14
N ASP A 199 -13.89 -0.72 16.54
CA ASP A 199 -12.66 -0.81 15.73
C ASP A 199 -12.98 -1.47 14.37
N TRP A 200 -13.77 -2.55 14.36
CA TRP A 200 -14.21 -3.21 13.12
C TRP A 200 -15.09 -2.33 12.23
N ARG A 201 -15.99 -1.54 12.84
CA ARG A 201 -16.81 -0.56 12.10
C ARG A 201 -15.96 0.50 11.43
N LEU A 202 -14.99 1.07 12.16
CA LEU A 202 -14.09 2.07 11.60
C LEU A 202 -13.21 1.49 10.49
N LEU A 203 -12.74 0.25 10.63
CA LEU A 203 -12.00 -0.44 9.55
C LEU A 203 -12.84 -0.59 8.29
N ALA A 204 -14.14 -0.87 8.40
CA ALA A 204 -15.04 -0.92 7.25
C ALA A 204 -15.22 0.45 6.57
N GLU A 205 -15.36 1.52 7.36
CA GLU A 205 -15.42 2.89 6.84
C GLU A 205 -14.12 3.29 6.12
N ILE A 206 -12.97 3.00 6.73
CA ILE A 206 -11.64 3.24 6.13
C ILE A 206 -11.51 2.47 4.82
N LYS A 207 -11.92 1.19 4.76
CA LYS A 207 -11.94 0.42 3.51
C LYS A 207 -12.76 1.15 2.44
N HIS A 208 -13.96 1.61 2.78
CA HIS A 208 -14.85 2.26 1.83
C HIS A 208 -14.28 3.57 1.29
N ILE A 209 -13.62 4.37 2.14
CA ILE A 209 -12.94 5.61 1.72
C ILE A 209 -11.77 5.30 0.79
N LEU A 210 -11.00 4.24 1.05
CA LEU A 210 -9.82 3.86 0.28
C LEU A 210 -10.12 3.11 -1.03
N GLU A 211 -11.26 2.45 -1.12
CA GLU A 211 -11.68 1.68 -2.29
C GLU A 211 -11.62 2.46 -3.63
N PRO A 212 -12.15 3.69 -3.74
CA PRO A 212 -12.02 4.46 -4.98
C PRO A 212 -10.56 4.75 -5.34
N PHE A 213 -9.70 5.08 -4.37
CA PHE A 213 -8.27 5.29 -4.61
C PHE A 213 -7.61 4.02 -5.14
N TYR A 214 -8.06 2.85 -4.66
CA TYR A 214 -7.42 1.58 -5.00
C TYR A 214 -7.76 1.22 -6.43
N LEU A 215 -9.05 1.33 -6.79
CA LEU A 215 -9.53 1.13 -8.14
C LEU A 215 -8.84 2.07 -9.14
N GLN A 216 -8.68 3.35 -8.80
CA GLN A 216 -7.96 4.30 -9.67
C GLN A 216 -6.47 3.96 -9.78
N THR A 217 -5.84 3.57 -8.67
CA THR A 217 -4.43 3.18 -8.68
C THR A 217 -4.21 1.95 -9.57
N MET A 218 -5.05 0.93 -9.46
CA MET A 218 -4.98 -0.29 -10.29
C MET A 218 -5.23 -0.01 -11.78
N ARG A 219 -6.05 0.99 -12.14
CA ARG A 219 -6.22 1.42 -13.53
C ARG A 219 -4.97 2.09 -14.11
N THR A 220 -4.12 2.67 -13.27
CA THR A 220 -2.95 3.46 -13.69
C THR A 220 -1.64 2.66 -13.64
N GLN A 221 -1.58 1.64 -12.78
CA GLN A 221 -0.53 0.63 -12.82
C GLN A 221 -0.85 -0.26 -14.03
N GLY A 222 -0.04 -0.22 -15.08
CA GLY A 222 -0.31 -0.79 -16.43
C GLY A 222 -0.57 -2.31 -16.55
N TRP A 223 -1.15 -2.95 -15.53
CA TRP A 223 -1.68 -4.31 -15.51
C TRP A 223 -3.20 -4.29 -15.74
N GLY A 224 -3.61 -3.77 -16.89
CA GLY A 224 -4.97 -4.00 -17.38
C GLY A 224 -5.10 -5.45 -17.83
N SER A 225 -5.96 -6.23 -17.17
CA SER A 225 -6.42 -7.54 -17.66
C SER A 225 -7.29 -7.41 -18.91
N GLU A 226 -7.85 -6.23 -19.15
CA GLU A 226 -8.66 -5.91 -20.32
C GLU A 226 -8.00 -4.76 -21.09
N GLY A 227 -7.71 -5.01 -22.36
CA GLY A 227 -6.93 -4.14 -23.26
C GLY A 227 -7.68 -2.89 -23.71
N GLY A 228 -8.13 -2.05 -22.79
CA GLY A 228 -8.72 -0.75 -23.07
C GLY A 228 -7.88 0.36 -22.46
N ASN A 229 -7.16 1.08 -23.31
CA ASN A 229 -6.41 2.33 -23.05
C ASN A 229 -4.93 2.17 -22.67
N GLY A 230 -4.07 2.35 -23.69
CA GLY A 230 -2.69 2.76 -23.51
C GLY A 230 -1.64 1.66 -23.40
N ARG A 231 -1.49 0.82 -24.43
CA ARG A 231 -0.22 0.09 -24.65
C ARG A 231 0.71 0.95 -25.50
N LEU A 232 1.80 1.44 -24.91
CA LEU A 232 3.04 1.63 -25.65
C LEU A 232 3.68 0.25 -25.77
N TRP A 233 3.70 -0.27 -27.00
CA TRP A 233 4.25 -1.58 -27.33
C TRP A 233 5.76 -1.62 -27.04
N ARG A 234 6.24 -2.78 -26.57
CA ARG A 234 7.67 -3.13 -26.61
C ARG A 234 8.13 -3.33 -28.04
#